data_AF-A0A1Y3XR14-F1
#
_entry.id   AF-A0A1Y3XR14-F1
#
_cell.length_a   1.000
_cell.length_b   1.000
_cell.length_c   1.000
_cell.angle_alpha   90.00
_cell.angle_beta   90.00
_cell.angle_gamma   90.00
#
_symmetry.space_group_name_H-M   'P 1'
#
loop_
_entity.id
_entity.type
_entity.pdbx_description
1 polymer ?
#
loop_
_entity_poly.entity_id
_entity_poly.type
_entity_poly.pdbx_seq_one_letter_code
_entity_poly.pdbx_strand_id
1 'polypeptide(L)'
;MMVMENKLLKELYDHFYVRPELDEQENEVEECHKALIAALEKPERKLVLRIIDAQDSIREQTSLDSFIAGFEVAWRLSAEVHNDENERSFSYRTRRAGARFIEEPEQ
;
A
#
# COMPACT_ATOMS: atom_id res chain seq x y z
N MET A 1 10.89 1.73 15.84
CA MET A 1 9.94 1.32 14.78
C MET A 1 8.81 2.32 14.81
N MET A 2 8.69 3.18 13.80
CA MET A 2 7.52 4.06 13.69
C MET A 2 6.33 3.17 13.30
N VAL A 3 5.40 2.98 14.23
CA VAL A 3 4.09 2.44 13.92
C VAL A 3 3.27 3.62 13.46
N MET A 4 3.13 3.79 12.14
CA MET A 4 2.20 4.77 11.61
C MET A 4 0.78 4.37 12.01
N GLU A 5 -0.05 5.34 12.39
CA GLU A 5 -1.40 5.02 12.83
C GLU A 5 -2.19 4.37 11.69
N ASN A 6 -2.87 3.24 11.96
CA ASN A 6 -3.69 2.54 10.97
C ASN A 6 -4.74 3.44 10.28
N LYS A 7 -5.18 4.50 10.96
CA LYS A 7 -6.08 5.51 10.37
C LYS A 7 -5.42 6.28 9.22
N LEU A 8 -4.18 6.71 9.39
CA LEU A 8 -3.42 7.42 8.35
C LEU A 8 -3.11 6.51 7.17
N LEU A 9 -2.77 5.24 7.44
CA LEU A 9 -2.57 4.22 6.39
C LEU A 9 -3.84 3.98 5.59
N LYS A 10 -4.99 3.94 6.26
CA LYS A 10 -6.28 3.80 5.59
C LYS A 10 -6.61 5.03 4.74
N GLU A 11 -6.42 6.25 5.24
CA GLU A 11 -6.62 7.47 4.46
C GLU A 11 -5.72 7.51 3.21
N LEU A 12 -4.47 7.04 3.35
CA LEU A 12 -3.54 6.92 2.23
C LEU A 12 -4.03 5.88 1.21
N TYR A 13 -4.48 4.72 1.67
CA TYR A 13 -5.10 3.70 0.82
C TYR A 13 -6.30 4.28 0.08
N ASP A 14 -7.24 4.91 0.78
CA ASP A 14 -8.45 5.48 0.18
C ASP A 14 -8.13 6.57 -0.87
N HIS A 15 -7.01 7.30 -0.69
CA HIS A 15 -6.55 8.30 -1.65
C HIS A 15 -5.95 7.70 -2.93
N PHE A 16 -5.18 6.61 -2.81
CA PHE A 16 -4.46 6.01 -3.93
C PHE A 16 -5.15 4.80 -4.56
N TYR A 17 -6.17 4.24 -3.89
CA TYR A 17 -6.88 3.09 -4.39
C TYR A 17 -7.66 3.44 -5.66
N VAL A 18 -7.33 2.73 -6.74
CA VAL A 18 -8.07 2.78 -7.99
C VAL A 18 -8.79 1.45 -8.15
N ARG A 19 -10.12 1.51 -8.25
CA ARG A 19 -10.93 0.33 -8.53
C ARG A 19 -10.46 -0.29 -9.85
N PRO A 20 -10.11 -1.58 -9.87
CA PRO A 20 -9.79 -2.27 -11.12
C PRO A 20 -10.99 -2.27 -12.09
N GLU A 21 -10.72 -2.12 -13.38
CA GLU A 21 -11.73 -2.27 -14.43
C GLU A 21 -12.00 -3.77 -14.64
N LEU A 22 -13.10 -4.26 -14.08
CA LEU A 22 -13.51 -5.67 -14.12
C LEU A 22 -14.96 -5.80 -14.60
N ASP A 23 -15.37 -4.93 -15.53
CA ASP A 23 -16.76 -4.79 -15.96
C ASP A 23 -17.35 -6.11 -16.49
N GLU A 24 -16.54 -6.94 -17.18
CA GLU A 24 -16.99 -8.26 -17.66
C GLU A 24 -17.33 -9.20 -16.50
N GLN A 25 -16.46 -9.29 -15.50
CA GLN A 25 -16.66 -10.16 -14.34
C GLN A 25 -17.80 -9.63 -13.46
N GLU A 26 -17.93 -8.31 -13.33
CA GLU A 26 -19.02 -7.69 -12.58
C GLU A 26 -20.38 -7.94 -13.25
N ASN A 27 -20.45 -7.83 -14.58
CA ASN A 27 -21.64 -8.19 -15.34
C ASN A 27 -21.98 -9.69 -15.19
N GLU A 28 -20.98 -10.57 -15.24
CA GLU A 28 -21.18 -12.01 -15.02
C GLU A 28 -21.76 -12.29 -13.62
N VAL A 29 -21.21 -11.66 -12.58
CA VAL A 29 -21.71 -11.77 -11.21
C VAL A 29 -23.14 -11.25 -11.11
N GLU A 30 -23.47 -10.14 -11.76
CA GLU A 30 -24.82 -9.57 -11.76
C GLU A 30 -25.83 -10.50 -12.43
N GLU A 31 -25.50 -11.07 -13.60
CA GLU A 31 -26.36 -12.02 -14.31
C GLU A 31 -26.56 -13.32 -13.52
N CYS A 32 -25.49 -13.83 -12.91
CA CYS A 32 -25.58 -14.99 -12.01
C CYS A 32 -26.50 -14.68 -10.81
N HIS A 33 -26.36 -13.51 -10.21
CA HIS A 33 -27.17 -13.09 -9.07
C HIS A 33 -28.66 -12.98 -9.44
N LYS A 34 -28.99 -12.43 -10.62
CA LYS A 34 -30.37 -12.36 -11.14
C LYS A 34 -30.96 -13.77 -11.32
N ALA A 35 -30.22 -14.67 -11.96
CA ALA A 35 -30.64 -16.05 -12.15
C ALA A 35 -30.86 -16.78 -10.81
N LEU A 36 -29.96 -16.56 -9.84
CA LEU A 36 -30.03 -17.17 -8.52
C LEU A 36 -31.24 -16.67 -7.71
N ILE A 37 -31.50 -15.35 -7.72
CA ILE A 37 -32.68 -14.77 -7.05
C ILE A 37 -33.97 -15.30 -7.67
N ALA A 38 -34.03 -15.47 -8.99
CA ALA A 38 -35.22 -15.99 -9.66
C ALA A 38 -35.53 -17.45 -9.26
N ALA A 39 -34.50 -18.27 -9.00
CA ALA A 39 -34.65 -19.68 -8.67
C ALA A 39 -34.89 -19.96 -7.16
N LEU A 40 -34.38 -19.11 -6.27
CA LEU A 40 -34.38 -19.36 -4.83
C LEU A 40 -35.62 -18.80 -4.11
N GLU A 41 -36.01 -19.43 -2.99
CA GLU A 41 -37.03 -18.88 -2.08
C GLU A 41 -36.46 -17.79 -1.16
N LYS A 42 -37.32 -17.13 -0.38
CA LYS A 42 -36.93 -16.00 0.48
C LYS A 42 -35.82 -16.31 1.51
N PRO A 43 -35.82 -17.46 2.22
CA PRO A 43 -34.78 -17.71 3.22
C PRO A 43 -33.40 -17.93 2.61
N GLU A 44 -33.30 -18.58 1.44
CA GLU A 44 -32.05 -18.83 0.74
C GLU A 44 -31.47 -17.55 0.16
N ARG A 45 -32.31 -16.67 -0.42
CA ARG A 45 -31.88 -15.33 -0.88
C ARG A 45 -31.20 -14.54 0.23
N LYS A 46 -31.70 -14.62 1.46
CA LYS A 46 -31.10 -13.95 2.63
C LYS A 46 -29.71 -14.53 2.96
N LEU A 47 -29.52 -15.84 2.83
CA LEU A 47 -28.22 -16.46 3.04
C LEU A 47 -27.22 -16.03 1.98
N VAL A 48 -27.63 -16.00 0.71
CA VAL A 48 -26.79 -15.55 -0.40
C VAL A 48 -26.33 -14.11 -0.21
N LEU A 49 -27.24 -13.19 0.12
CA LEU A 49 -26.87 -11.79 0.37
C LEU A 49 -25.85 -11.66 1.51
N ARG A 50 -26.01 -12.43 2.59
CA ARG A 50 -25.03 -12.45 3.69
C ARG A 50 -23.66 -13.00 3.27
N ILE A 51 -23.62 -13.94 2.33
CA ILE A 51 -22.37 -14.46 1.78
C ILE A 51 -21.68 -13.39 0.94
N ILE A 52 -22.43 -12.69 0.09
CA ILE A 52 -21.91 -11.58 -0.73
C ILE A 52 -21.33 -10.49 0.18
N ASP A 53 -22.10 -10.02 1.16
CA ASP A 53 -21.64 -8.99 2.11
C ASP A 53 -20.36 -9.43 2.85
N ALA A 54 -20.29 -10.70 3.26
CA ALA A 54 -19.11 -11.23 3.94
C ALA A 54 -17.90 -11.34 3.00
N GLN A 55 -18.10 -11.76 1.75
CA GLN A 55 -17.03 -11.84 0.75
C GLN A 55 -16.49 -10.45 0.40
N ASP A 56 -17.35 -9.46 0.24
CA ASP A 56 -16.93 -8.08 -0.01
C ASP A 56 -16.12 -7.52 1.15
N SER A 57 -16.57 -7.74 2.39
CA SER A 57 -15.83 -7.33 3.58
C SER A 57 -14.46 -8.00 3.68
N ILE A 58 -14.36 -9.30 3.37
CA ILE A 58 -13.08 -10.02 3.33
C ILE A 58 -12.15 -9.43 2.26
N ARG A 59 -12.68 -9.15 1.06
CA ARG A 59 -11.91 -8.60 -0.05
C ARG A 59 -11.36 -7.21 0.30
N GLU A 60 -12.17 -6.33 0.88
CA GLU A 60 -11.75 -5.00 1.31
C GLU A 60 -10.65 -5.06 2.38
N GLN A 61 -10.85 -5.88 3.42
CA GLN A 61 -9.85 -6.05 4.48
C GLN A 61 -8.54 -6.61 3.94
N THR A 62 -8.62 -7.63 3.08
CA THR A 62 -7.43 -8.24 2.45
C THR A 62 -6.68 -7.24 1.57
N SER A 63 -7.41 -6.39 0.83
CA SER A 63 -6.83 -5.33 0.00
C SER A 63 -6.07 -4.32 0.86
N LEU A 64 -6.67 -3.86 1.96
CA LEU A 64 -6.05 -2.93 2.90
C LEU A 64 -4.82 -3.55 3.59
N ASP A 65 -4.92 -4.79 4.05
CA ASP A 65 -3.81 -5.51 4.68
C ASP A 65 -2.62 -5.67 3.72
N SER A 66 -2.91 -6.01 2.46
CA SER A 66 -1.89 -6.13 1.42
C SER A 66 -1.21 -4.79 1.13
N PHE A 67 -1.99 -3.71 1.08
CA PHE A 67 -1.46 -2.36 0.92
C PHE A 67 -0.54 -1.97 2.08
N ILE A 68 -0.97 -2.20 3.33
CA ILE A 68 -0.17 -1.88 4.53
C ILE A 68 1.15 -2.63 4.50
N ALA A 69 1.12 -3.94 4.22
CA ALA A 69 2.33 -4.75 4.11
C ALA A 69 3.28 -4.23 3.02
N GLY A 70 2.75 -3.89 1.83
CA GLY A 70 3.52 -3.32 0.74
C GLY A 70 4.12 -1.95 1.08
N PHE A 71 3.34 -1.09 1.73
CA PHE A 71 3.77 0.22 2.17
C PHE A 71 4.92 0.13 3.18
N GLU A 72 4.81 -0.77 4.17
CA GLU A 72 5.87 -0.96 5.16
C GLU A 72 7.20 -1.35 4.52
N VAL A 73 7.16 -2.24 3.52
CA VAL A 73 8.35 -2.66 2.78
C VAL A 73 8.94 -1.49 1.99
N ALA A 74 8.11 -0.79 1.22
CA ALA A 74 8.54 0.37 0.44
C ALA A 74 9.14 1.48 1.31
N TRP A 75 8.53 1.75 2.47
CA TRP A 75 9.01 2.74 3.43
C TRP A 75 10.38 2.36 4.00
N ARG A 76 10.58 1.10 4.38
CA ARG A 76 11.88 0.62 4.89
C ARG A 76 12.97 0.74 3.82
N LEU A 77 12.67 0.33 2.59
CA LEU A 77 13.60 0.48 1.46
C LEU A 77 13.94 1.95 1.20
N SER A 78 12.95 2.84 1.24
CA SER A 78 13.19 4.29 1.08
C SER A 78 14.10 4.86 2.17
N ALA A 79 13.91 4.44 3.42
CA ALA A 79 14.76 4.86 4.53
C ALA A 79 16.19 4.30 4.39
N GLU A 80 16.33 3.06 3.94
CA GLU A 80 17.63 2.42 3.69
C GLU A 80 18.42 3.14 2.59
N VAL A 81 17.78 3.44 1.46
CA VAL A 81 18.40 4.22 0.37
C VAL A 81 18.78 5.62 0.85
N HIS A 82 17.90 6.31 1.59
CA HIS A 82 18.21 7.64 2.10
C HIS A 82 19.38 7.66 3.09
N ASN A 83 19.51 6.61 3.91
CA ASN A 83 20.65 6.46 4.82
C ASN A 83 21.96 6.23 4.05
N ASP A 84 21.97 5.38 3.02
CA ASP A 84 23.14 5.15 2.18
C ASP A 84 23.60 6.44 1.46
N GLU A 85 22.64 7.21 0.92
CA GLU A 85 22.93 8.51 0.31
C GLU A 85 23.51 9.52 1.31
N ASN A 86 22.96 9.56 2.53
CA ASN A 86 23.47 10.42 3.60
C ASN A 86 24.86 10.00 4.03
N GLU A 87 25.11 8.71 4.31
CA GLU A 87 26.43 8.20 4.67
C GLU A 87 27.48 8.50 3.59
N ARG A 88 27.10 8.31 2.32
CA ARG A 88 27.96 8.64 1.18
C ARG A 88 28.24 10.14 1.11
N SER A 89 27.25 10.98 1.34
CA SER A 89 27.39 12.45 1.38
C SER A 89 28.25 12.92 2.56
N PHE A 90 28.09 12.31 3.73
CA PHE A 90 28.96 12.52 4.89
C PHE A 90 30.40 12.13 4.56
N SER A 91 30.63 10.96 3.97
CA SER A 91 31.97 10.50 3.59
C SER A 91 32.68 11.46 2.61
N TYR A 92 31.94 12.03 1.65
CA TYR A 92 32.47 13.00 0.70
C TYR A 92 32.85 14.32 1.39
N ARG A 93 32.00 14.80 2.32
CA ARG A 93 32.31 15.98 3.14
C ARG A 93 33.54 15.77 4.01
N THR A 94 33.69 14.60 4.63
CA THR A 94 34.85 14.28 5.47
C THR A 94 36.14 14.20 4.65
N ARG A 95 36.12 13.60 3.45
CA ARG A 95 37.29 13.60 2.53
C ARG A 95 37.67 15.01 2.07
N ARG A 96 36.69 15.86 1.74
CA ARG A 96 36.93 17.24 1.30
C ARG A 96 37.46 18.12 2.44
N ALA A 97 37.05 17.87 3.68
CA ALA A 97 37.59 18.57 4.86
C ALA A 97 39.04 18.16 5.18
N GLY A 98 39.41 16.90 4.96
CA GLY A 98 40.78 16.39 5.12
C GLY A 98 41.74 16.75 3.99
N ALA A 99 41.23 17.19 2.84
CA ALA A 99 42.02 17.62 1.67
C ALA A 99 42.17 19.15 1.56
N ARG A 100 42.05 19.89 2.66
CA ARG A 100 42.47 21.30 2.70
C ARG A 100 43.99 21.33 2.80
N PHE A 101 44.65 21.58 1.67
CA PHE A 101 46.06 21.93 1.64
C PHE A 101 46.29 23.15 2.54
N ILE A 102 47.22 23.02 3.48
CA ILE A 102 47.77 24.15 4.22
C ILE A 102 48.71 24.82 3.22
N GLU A 103 48.29 25.95 2.64
CA GLU A 103 49.25 26.87 2.02
C GLU A 103 50.04 27.49 3.18
N GLU A 104 51.24 26.98 3.42
CA GLU A 104 52.20 27.66 4.28
C GLU A 104 52.52 29.01 3.63
N PRO A 105 52.37 30.13 4.35
CA PRO A 105 52.75 31.42 3.81
C PRO A 105 54.26 31.43 3.58
N GLU A 106 54.69 31.62 2.33
CA GLU A 106 56.07 31.95 2.03
C GLU A 106 56.38 33.36 2.57
N GLN A 107 57.35 33.39 3.50
CA GLN A 107 58.17 34.52 4.00
C GLN A 107 57.59 35.43 5.09
#